data_AF-D8QBV0-F1
#
_entry.id   AF-D8QBV0-F1
#
_cell.length_a   1.000
_cell.length_b   1.000
_cell.length_c   1.000
_cell.angle_alpha   90.00
_cell.angle_beta   90.00
_cell.angle_gamma   90.00
#
_symmetry.space_group_name_H-M   'P 1'
#
loop_
_entity.id
_entity.type
_entity.pdbx_description
1 polymer ?
#
loop_
_entity_poly.entity_id
_entity_poly.type
_entity_poly.pdbx_seq_one_letter_code
_entity_poly.pdbx_strand_id
1 'polypeptide(L)' 'DPRMLTDIPGWLKSLRLHKYTACFAHMPWQEMVMLTEEQLEAKGVTALGARRRMMKMFEV' A
#
# COMPACT_ATOMS: atom_id res chain seq x y z
N ASP A 1 -12.20 7.63 -6.87
CA ASP A 1 -11.99 9.09 -6.93
C ASP A 1 -10.51 9.35 -6.73
N PRO A 2 -9.78 9.88 -7.73
CA PRO A 2 -8.32 10.07 -7.65
C PRO A 2 -7.87 10.95 -6.48
N ARG A 3 -8.80 11.69 -5.86
CA ARG A 3 -8.59 12.47 -4.63
C ARG A 3 -8.41 11.62 -3.37
N MET A 4 -8.83 10.34 -3.38
CA MET A 4 -8.62 9.43 -2.25
C MET A 4 -7.20 8.84 -2.21
N LEU A 5 -6.42 8.99 -3.30
CA LEU A 5 -5.07 8.44 -3.42
C LEU A 5 -3.99 9.40 -2.92
N THR A 6 -4.30 10.69 -2.76
CA THR A 6 -3.45 11.65 -2.03
C THR A 6 -3.44 11.40 -0.52
N ASP A 7 -4.49 10.79 0.03
CA ASP A 7 -4.56 10.37 1.44
C ASP A 7 -4.29 8.86 1.57
N ILE A 8 -3.02 8.47 1.41
CA ILE A 8 -2.55 7.09 1.63
C ILE A 8 -3.01 6.56 3.00
N PRO A 9 -2.90 7.31 4.13
CA PRO A 9 -3.43 6.89 5.42
C PRO A 9 -4.93 6.54 5.37
N GLY A 10 -5.77 7.42 4.82
CA GLY A 10 -7.22 7.22 4.70
C GLY A 10 -7.58 6.03 3.80
N TRP A 11 -6.90 5.90 2.67
CA TRP A 11 -7.08 4.75 1.77
C TRP A 11 -6.71 3.44 2.45
N LEU A 12 -5.54 3.34 3.07
CA LEU A 12 -5.13 2.16 3.82
C LEU A 12 -6.06 1.86 5.01
N LYS A 13 -6.66 2.89 5.62
CA LYS A 13 -7.65 2.70 6.69
C LYS A 13 -8.91 1.99 6.18
N SER A 14 -9.42 2.36 4.99
CA SER A 14 -10.55 1.66 4.35
C SER A 14 -10.25 0.19 4.06
N LEU A 15 -8.98 -0.13 3.77
CA LEU A 15 -8.51 -1.48 3.50
C LEU A 15 -8.10 -2.26 4.76
N ARG A 16 -8.17 -1.63 5.95
CA ARG A 16 -7.63 -2.16 7.22
C ARG A 16 -6.13 -2.47 7.17
N LEU A 17 -5.38 -1.73 6.36
CA LEU A 17 -3.94 -1.82 6.17
C LEU A 17 -3.18 -0.60 6.73
N HIS A 18 -3.87 0.30 7.44
CA HIS A 18 -3.30 1.54 8.02
C HIS A 18 -2.11 1.32 8.97
N LYS A 19 -1.91 0.10 9.48
CA LYS A 19 -0.68 -0.23 10.23
C LYS A 19 0.60 -0.13 9.37
N TYR A 20 0.48 -0.24 8.05
CA TYR A 20 1.59 -0.12 7.10
C TYR A 20 1.74 1.29 6.53
N THR A 21 0.94 2.26 6.97
CA THR A 21 1.06 3.64 6.48
C THR A 21 2.47 4.20 6.68
N ALA A 22 3.14 3.84 7.79
CA ALA A 22 4.52 4.23 8.03
C ALA A 22 5.52 3.66 7.01
N CYS A 23 5.24 2.48 6.41
CA CYS A 23 6.07 1.87 5.36
C CYS A 23 6.10 2.71 4.07
N PHE A 24 5.13 3.62 3.89
CA PHE A 24 4.91 4.39 2.68
C PHE A 24 4.87 5.91 2.93
N ALA A 25 5.26 6.39 4.12
CA ALA A 25 5.12 7.80 4.50
C ALA A 25 5.85 8.80 3.59
N HIS A 26 6.89 8.35 2.89
CA HIS A 26 7.68 9.15 1.95
C HIS A 26 7.52 8.71 0.49
N MET A 27 6.50 7.90 0.20
CA MET A 27 6.29 7.32 -1.12
C MET A 27 4.96 7.81 -1.70
N PRO A 28 4.95 8.41 -2.89
CA PRO A 28 3.70 8.75 -3.56
C PRO A 28 2.96 7.46 -3.94
N TRP A 29 1.62 7.51 -3.94
CA TRP A 29 0.79 6.33 -4.23
C TRP A 29 1.08 5.74 -5.62
N GLN A 30 1.49 6.59 -6.58
CA GLN A 30 1.86 6.19 -7.94
C GLN A 30 3.08 5.26 -7.96
N GLU A 31 4.06 5.49 -7.07
CA GLU A 31 5.20 4.57 -6.91
C GLU A 31 4.77 3.34 -6.12
N MET A 32 3.85 3.51 -5.17
CA MET A 32 3.34 2.43 -4.31
C MET A 32 2.64 1.34 -5.12
N VAL A 33 1.83 1.72 -6.12
CA VAL A 33 1.12 0.77 -7.00
C VAL A 33 2.05 0.02 -7.96
N MET A 34 3.27 0.52 -8.17
CA MET A 34 4.29 -0.11 -9.02
C MET A 34 5.17 -1.10 -8.24
N LEU A 35 4.95 -1.24 -6.92
CA LEU A 35 5.77 -2.12 -6.08
C LEU A 35 5.47 -3.60 -6.33
N THR A 36 6.51 -4.42 -6.30
CA THR A 36 6.38 -5.88 -6.31
C THR A 36 6.16 -6.46 -4.90
N GLU A 37 5.78 -7.74 -4.81
CA GLU A 37 5.64 -8.42 -3.51
C GLU A 37 6.96 -8.42 -2.71
N GLU A 38 8.12 -8.55 -3.38
CA GLU A 38 9.43 -8.50 -2.74
C GLU A 38 9.75 -7.10 -2.20
N GLN A 39 9.38 -6.05 -2.96
CA GLN A 39 9.58 -4.67 -2.51
C GLN A 39 8.67 -4.29 -1.34
N LEU A 40 7.42 -4.79 -1.34
CA LEU A 40 6.50 -4.64 -0.22
C LEU A 40 7.04 -5.32 1.04
N GLU A 41 7.63 -6.51 0.90
CA GLU A 41 8.29 -7.22 2.00
C GLU A 41 9.49 -6.44 2.53
N ALA A 42 10.35 -5.93 1.64
CA ALA A 42 11.51 -5.12 2.00
C ALA A 42 11.14 -3.83 2.74
N LYS A 43 9.96 -3.25 2.47
CA LYS A 43 9.42 -2.09 3.18
C LYS A 43 8.79 -2.40 4.55
N GLY A 44 8.69 -3.67 4.92
CA GLY A 44 8.14 -4.11 6.21
C GLY A 44 6.74 -4.72 6.15
N VAL A 45 6.18 -4.94 4.94
CA VAL A 45 4.93 -5.71 4.76
C VAL A 45 5.28 -7.21 4.71
N THR A 46 5.72 -7.76 5.83
CA THR A 46 6.17 -9.17 5.91
C THR A 46 5.04 -10.18 5.74
N ALA A 47 3.82 -9.81 6.15
CA ALA A 47 2.66 -10.69 6.07
C ALA A 47 2.23 -10.94 4.61
N LEU A 48 2.36 -12.19 4.14
CA LEU A 48 1.98 -12.62 2.78
C LEU A 48 0.53 -12.23 2.42
N GLY A 49 -0.41 -12.40 3.35
CA GLY A 49 -1.80 -12.02 3.12
C GLY A 49 -2.00 -10.53 2.91
N ALA A 50 -1.19 -9.68 3.54
CA ALA A 50 -1.22 -8.24 3.33
C ALA A 50 -0.63 -7.86 1.96
N ARG A 51 0.49 -8.48 1.57
CA ARG A 51 1.11 -8.28 0.25
C ARG A 51 0.17 -8.61 -0.89
N ARG A 52 -0.41 -9.82 -0.89
CA ARG A 52 -1.38 -10.25 -1.90
C ARG A 52 -2.60 -9.34 -1.96
N ARG A 53 -3.06 -8.83 -0.81
CA ARG A 53 -4.18 -7.90 -0.75
C ARG A 53 -3.83 -6.53 -1.32
N MET A 54 -2.60 -6.04 -1.09
CA MET A 54 -2.10 -4.80 -1.68
C MET A 54 -1.94 -4.93 -3.19
N MET A 55 -1.27 -5.99 -3.68
CA MET A 55 -1.10 -6.26 -5.11
C MET A 55 -2.44 -6.28 -5.84
N LYS A 56 -3.42 -7.04 -5.33
CA LYS A 56 -4.77 -7.12 -5.92
C LYS A 56 -5.49 -5.76 -5.94
N MET A 57 -5.16 -4.85 -5.02
CA MET A 57 -5.74 -3.51 -4.98
C MET A 57 -5.04 -2.55 -5.96
N PHE A 58 -3.77 -2.81 -6.29
CA PHE A 58 -2.97 -1.97 -7.20
C PHE A 58 -3.22 -2.30 -8.68
N GLU A 59 -3.73 -3.50 -8.99
CA GLU A 59 -4.12 -3.93 -10.35
C GLU A 59 -5.46 -3.33 -10.84
N VAL A 60 -6.09 -2.42 -10.08
CA VAL A 60 -7.41 -1.82 -10.39
C VAL A 60 -7.29 -0.47 -11.09
#